data_AF-A0AAW0JHC5-F1
#
_entry.id   AF-A0AAW0JHC5-F1
#
_cell.length_a   1.000
_cell.length_b   1.000
_cell.length_c   1.000
_cell.angle_alpha   90.00
_cell.angle_beta   90.00
_cell.angle_gamma   90.00
#
_symmetry.space_group_name_H-M   'P 1'
#
loop_
_entity.id
_entity.type
_entity.pdbx_description
1 polymer ?
#
loop_
_entity_poly.entity_id
_entity_poly.type
_entity_poly.pdbx_seq_one_letter_code
_entity_poly.pdbx_strand_id
1 'polypeptide(L)'
;HSPTFLSIAYKYHGLEGFLHHTQKVHREQILSYHSKLRLLLELRKKMSIQVSRAPSQNAKSEVVRRIANFHPNIWGDRHLSQQLGLIDALQRLGVAYHFEREIQEALEHIYTAFNDKNDVDDLYKVSLSFQLLRQEGFKISCDVFNKFKDEDGQFKESLTSNVEGMLAFYEATHLRVHGEDILDAALEFTTTHLKSIASLIGNPLAAQITRALKQPLHKGIPRLEARRYISVYEQDASHNKVLLKLSILDFNLMKRLVRAYFDEAKWFHQNYIPTMEEYMHVALKTSGYPMLTAISFLGMGDIVTKEAFDWIFSNPKIITASSVIGRLMDDMKSHKFEQERGHAASAVECYMKQHGVSEQVVHDELNRQVANAWKDINEECIRPTVVPMPLLMRVLNLARVIDVIYKEGDGYTHVGKEMKDNVASVLIDPIPI
;
A
#
# COMPACT_ATOMS: atom_id res chain seq x y z
N HIS A 1 2.95 -10.25 -18.53
CA HIS A 1 4.36 -10.40 -18.12
C HIS A 1 4.40 -10.95 -16.69
N SER A 2 4.56 -12.27 -16.49
CA SER A 2 4.87 -12.84 -15.17
C SER A 2 6.36 -12.64 -14.90
N PRO A 3 6.75 -11.86 -13.87
CA PRO A 3 8.13 -11.42 -13.73
C PRO A 3 8.86 -12.25 -12.65
N THR A 4 9.90 -12.98 -13.08
CA THR A 4 10.84 -13.67 -12.18
C THR A 4 11.66 -12.67 -11.36
N PHE A 5 12.00 -13.04 -10.12
CA PHE A 5 12.84 -12.28 -9.18
C PHE A 5 14.10 -11.67 -9.81
N LEU A 6 14.77 -12.39 -10.71
CA LEU A 6 15.98 -11.94 -11.41
C LEU A 6 15.71 -10.91 -12.51
N SER A 7 14.65 -11.09 -13.30
CA SER A 7 14.24 -10.14 -14.35
C SER A 7 13.86 -8.78 -13.75
N ILE A 8 13.41 -8.76 -12.49
CA ILE A 8 13.01 -7.54 -11.78
C ILE A 8 14.20 -6.95 -11.02
N ALA A 9 14.96 -7.73 -10.25
CA ALA A 9 16.05 -7.19 -9.43
C ALA A 9 17.18 -6.56 -10.27
N TYR A 10 17.50 -7.13 -11.44
CA TYR A 10 18.48 -6.55 -12.37
C TYR A 10 17.93 -5.36 -13.17
N LYS A 11 16.62 -5.33 -13.45
CA LYS A 11 15.98 -4.26 -14.25
C LYS A 11 15.63 -3.01 -13.44
N TYR A 12 15.47 -3.13 -12.12
CA TYR A 12 15.04 -2.01 -11.26
C TYR A 12 16.11 -1.57 -10.23
N HIS A 13 17.40 -1.81 -10.51
CA HIS A 13 18.53 -1.24 -9.76
C HIS A 13 18.48 -1.43 -8.22
N GLY A 14 18.07 -2.61 -7.74
CA GLY A 14 18.16 -3.00 -6.32
C GLY A 14 16.84 -3.38 -5.65
N LEU A 15 16.89 -3.61 -4.33
CA LEU A 15 15.78 -4.08 -3.50
C LEU A 15 14.55 -3.18 -3.59
N GLU A 16 14.75 -1.87 -3.73
CA GLU A 16 13.69 -0.87 -3.74
C GLU A 16 12.89 -0.87 -5.03
N GLY A 17 13.55 -0.99 -6.18
CA GLY A 17 12.87 -1.14 -7.46
C GLY A 17 12.19 -2.50 -7.63
N PHE A 18 12.72 -3.56 -7.00
CA PHE A 18 12.02 -4.84 -6.85
C PHE A 18 10.75 -4.71 -5.99
N LEU A 19 10.82 -3.99 -4.88
CA LEU A 19 9.67 -3.73 -4.00
C LEU A 19 8.63 -2.84 -4.68
N HIS A 20 9.04 -1.83 -5.45
CA HIS A 20 8.15 -0.98 -6.23
C HIS A 20 7.50 -1.74 -7.39
N HIS A 21 8.24 -2.62 -8.08
CA HIS A 21 7.67 -3.45 -9.14
C HIS A 21 6.73 -4.53 -8.61
N THR A 22 7.06 -5.21 -7.51
CA THR A 22 6.12 -6.15 -6.86
C THR A 22 4.87 -5.43 -6.36
N GLN A 23 5.00 -4.23 -5.80
CA GLN A 23 3.85 -3.36 -5.46
C GLN A 23 3.07 -2.91 -6.70
N LYS A 24 3.73 -2.61 -7.82
CA LYS A 24 3.09 -2.17 -9.08
C LYS A 24 2.39 -3.31 -9.82
N VAL A 25 3.02 -4.48 -9.91
CA VAL A 25 2.42 -5.71 -10.45
C VAL A 25 1.20 -6.09 -9.60
N HIS A 26 1.31 -6.02 -8.27
CA HIS A 26 0.17 -6.23 -7.40
C HIS A 26 -0.86 -5.08 -7.47
N ARG A 27 -0.48 -3.82 -7.71
CA ARG A 27 -1.40 -2.67 -7.93
C ARG A 27 -2.21 -2.83 -9.22
N GLU A 28 -1.60 -3.32 -10.29
CA GLU A 28 -2.28 -3.66 -11.55
C GLU A 28 -3.17 -4.91 -11.38
N GLN A 29 -2.83 -5.79 -10.43
CA GLN A 29 -3.65 -6.94 -10.05
C GLN A 29 -4.79 -6.62 -9.05
N ILE A 30 -4.82 -5.43 -8.40
CA ILE A 30 -5.61 -5.25 -7.16
C ILE A 30 -6.26 -3.87 -7.00
N LEU A 31 -7.60 -3.93 -6.91
CA LEU A 31 -8.63 -2.93 -6.55
C LEU A 31 -9.36 -2.26 -7.72
N SER A 32 -10.63 -2.65 -7.88
CA SER A 32 -11.64 -1.73 -8.40
C SER A 32 -11.65 -0.45 -7.56
N TYR A 33 -11.69 0.69 -8.26
CA TYR A 33 -11.89 2.05 -7.77
C TYR A 33 -12.85 2.13 -6.54
N HIS A 34 -13.91 1.31 -6.54
CA HIS A 34 -14.96 1.31 -5.52
C HIS A 34 -14.55 0.82 -4.12
N SER A 35 -13.54 -0.04 -4.01
CA SER A 35 -13.05 -0.49 -2.71
C SER A 35 -12.18 0.61 -2.08
N LYS A 36 -11.25 1.22 -2.84
CA LYS A 36 -10.45 2.36 -2.37
C LYS A 36 -11.32 3.51 -1.86
N LEU A 37 -12.36 3.88 -2.62
CA LEU A 37 -13.31 4.94 -2.25
C LEU A 37 -14.00 4.72 -0.89
N ARG A 38 -14.28 3.46 -0.52
CA ARG A 38 -14.99 3.13 0.73
C ARG A 38 -14.08 3.11 1.97
N LEU A 39 -12.81 2.72 1.85
CA LEU A 39 -11.80 2.88 2.91
C LEU A 39 -11.71 4.34 3.35
N LEU A 40 -11.74 5.22 2.35
CA LEU A 40 -11.57 6.65 2.52
C LEU A 40 -12.77 7.29 3.21
N LEU A 41 -13.98 6.83 2.89
CA LEU A 41 -15.20 7.19 3.60
C LEU A 41 -15.18 6.73 5.08
N GLU A 42 -14.42 5.69 5.41
CA GLU A 42 -14.34 5.16 6.77
C GLU A 42 -13.23 5.79 7.61
N LEU A 43 -12.06 6.00 7.01
CA LEU A 43 -11.04 6.91 7.54
C LEU A 43 -11.70 8.27 7.84
N ARG A 44 -12.53 8.77 6.93
CA ARG A 44 -13.34 9.99 7.12
C ARG A 44 -14.27 9.91 8.34
N LYS A 45 -15.06 8.85 8.53
CA LYS A 45 -15.98 8.72 9.68
C LYS A 45 -15.26 8.62 11.03
N LYS A 46 -14.21 7.81 11.13
CA LYS A 46 -13.46 7.61 12.39
C LYS A 46 -12.61 8.82 12.78
N MET A 47 -12.37 9.75 11.86
CA MET A 47 -11.69 11.02 12.11
C MET A 47 -12.63 12.17 12.51
N SER A 48 -13.96 11.99 12.52
CA SER A 48 -14.93 13.06 12.84
C SER A 48 -15.33 13.18 14.32
N ILE A 49 -14.62 12.55 15.28
CA ILE A 49 -14.94 12.73 16.70
C ILE A 49 -14.16 13.93 17.27
N GLN A 50 -14.75 15.12 17.13
CA GLN A 50 -15.01 16.11 18.17
C GLN A 50 -15.44 17.44 17.52
N VAL A 51 -16.73 17.58 17.24
CA VAL A 51 -17.40 18.88 17.35
C VAL A 51 -18.75 18.62 17.99
N SER A 52 -18.85 18.92 19.28
CA SER A 52 -20.14 19.06 19.94
C SER A 52 -20.85 20.28 19.35
N ARG A 53 -21.95 20.07 18.64
CA ARG A 53 -22.94 21.13 18.43
C ARG A 53 -24.34 20.54 18.49
N ALA A 54 -25.15 21.14 19.34
CA ALA A 54 -26.52 20.76 19.65
C ALA A 54 -27.43 20.72 18.39
N PRO A 55 -28.50 19.90 18.39
CA PRO A 55 -29.33 19.73 17.20
C PRO A 55 -30.28 20.92 17.01
N SER A 56 -30.17 21.62 15.88
CA SER A 56 -31.25 22.48 15.39
C SER A 56 -32.17 21.67 14.46
N GLN A 57 -33.43 21.58 14.84
CA GLN A 57 -34.52 21.00 14.06
C GLN A 57 -34.73 21.79 12.77
N ASN A 58 -34.64 21.12 11.61
CA ASN A 58 -35.63 21.20 10.53
C ASN A 58 -35.20 20.29 9.37
N ALA A 59 -35.85 19.13 9.31
CA ALA A 59 -35.80 18.25 8.15
C ALA A 59 -36.76 18.76 7.07
N LYS A 60 -36.30 18.79 5.82
CA LYS A 60 -37.15 18.52 4.66
C LYS A 60 -36.46 17.47 3.80
N SER A 61 -37.20 16.40 3.56
CA SER A 61 -36.84 15.24 2.75
C SER A 61 -36.67 15.64 1.29
N GLU A 62 -35.49 15.39 0.72
CA GLU A 62 -35.29 15.47 -0.72
C GLU A 62 -34.90 14.10 -1.28
N VAL A 63 -35.59 13.77 -2.36
CA VAL A 63 -35.64 12.48 -3.05
C VAL A 63 -34.25 12.08 -3.56
N VAL A 64 -33.76 10.92 -3.13
CA VAL A 64 -32.52 10.31 -3.64
C VAL A 64 -32.76 9.83 -5.08
N ARG A 65 -32.54 10.71 -6.05
CA ARG A 65 -32.32 10.35 -7.46
C ARG A 65 -30.91 9.77 -7.58
N ARG A 66 -30.81 8.47 -7.86
CA ARG A 66 -29.58 7.76 -8.25
C ARG A 66 -29.17 8.17 -9.66
N ILE A 67 -28.58 9.35 -9.81
CA ILE A 67 -27.77 9.74 -10.97
C ILE A 67 -26.34 9.89 -10.48
N ALA A 68 -25.41 9.37 -11.26
CA ALA A 68 -23.97 9.29 -11.02
C ALA A 68 -23.31 10.67 -10.90
N ASN A 69 -23.59 11.38 -9.81
CA ASN A 69 -22.84 12.55 -9.40
C ASN A 69 -21.70 12.07 -8.50
N PHE A 70 -20.48 12.21 -9.02
CA PHE A 70 -19.21 12.12 -8.30
C PHE A 70 -19.34 12.79 -6.94
N HIS A 71 -19.02 12.04 -5.87
CA HIS A 71 -19.11 12.56 -4.53
C HIS A 71 -18.02 13.63 -4.32
N PRO A 72 -18.35 14.80 -3.72
CA PRO A 72 -17.39 15.87 -3.48
C PRO A 72 -16.19 15.39 -2.65
N ASN A 73 -15.00 15.75 -3.12
CA ASN A 73 -13.68 15.73 -2.49
C ASN A 73 -13.51 14.78 -1.28
N ILE A 74 -12.67 13.75 -1.43
CA ILE A 74 -12.27 12.76 -0.39
C ILE A 74 -11.84 13.42 0.94
N TRP A 75 -11.38 14.65 0.82
CA TRP A 75 -10.84 15.45 1.89
C TRP A 75 -11.88 16.30 2.64
N GLY A 76 -13.05 16.60 2.05
CA GLY A 76 -14.02 17.55 2.60
C GLY A 76 -13.40 18.90 2.99
N ASP A 77 -14.12 19.73 3.76
CA ASP A 77 -13.60 20.97 4.38
C ASP A 77 -12.64 20.67 5.56
N ARG A 78 -11.75 19.68 5.42
CA ARG A 78 -10.75 19.41 6.47
C ARG A 78 -9.75 20.55 6.56
N HIS A 79 -9.39 20.88 7.79
CA HIS A 79 -8.32 21.84 8.05
C HIS A 79 -7.02 21.33 7.43
N LEU A 80 -6.28 22.20 6.73
CA LEU A 80 -5.05 21.89 5.98
C LEU A 80 -4.04 21.03 6.77
N SER A 81 -3.91 21.32 8.08
CA SER A 81 -3.02 20.58 8.99
C SER A 81 -3.36 19.10 9.14
N GLN A 82 -4.65 18.74 9.13
CA GLN A 82 -5.07 17.33 9.24
C GLN A 82 -4.77 16.56 7.95
N GLN A 83 -4.86 17.23 6.80
CA GLN A 83 -4.55 16.63 5.49
C GLN A 83 -3.05 16.33 5.41
N LEU A 84 -2.21 17.33 5.72
CA LEU A 84 -0.75 17.21 5.73
C LEU A 84 -0.27 16.11 6.67
N GLY A 85 -0.73 16.09 7.92
CA GLY A 85 -0.32 15.08 8.91
C GLY A 85 -0.71 13.66 8.50
N LEU A 86 -1.87 13.47 7.86
CA LEU A 86 -2.28 12.16 7.37
C LEU A 86 -1.42 11.70 6.18
N ILE A 87 -1.12 12.60 5.23
CA ILE A 87 -0.25 12.28 4.08
C ILE A 87 1.15 11.91 4.57
N ASP A 88 1.72 12.72 5.48
CA ASP A 88 3.02 12.43 6.11
C ASP A 88 3.01 11.06 6.79
N ALA A 89 2.00 10.77 7.61
CA ALA A 89 1.88 9.48 8.28
C ALA A 89 1.77 8.32 7.28
N LEU A 90 0.98 8.44 6.22
CA LEU A 90 0.84 7.41 5.18
C LEU A 90 2.16 7.11 4.46
N GLN A 91 2.89 8.17 4.09
CA GLN A 91 4.19 8.05 3.42
C GLN A 91 5.24 7.47 4.36
N ARG A 92 5.37 8.02 5.57
CA ARG A 92 6.35 7.56 6.57
C ARG A 92 6.07 6.18 7.11
N LEU A 93 4.81 5.72 7.14
CA LEU A 93 4.46 4.34 7.46
C LEU A 93 4.61 3.37 6.27
N GLY A 94 4.98 3.88 5.10
CA GLY A 94 5.25 3.09 3.91
C GLY A 94 4.02 2.43 3.32
N VAL A 95 2.84 3.04 3.48
CA VAL A 95 1.55 2.54 2.98
C VAL A 95 0.87 3.51 2.00
N ALA A 96 1.51 4.65 1.69
CA ALA A 96 1.01 5.66 0.76
C ALA A 96 0.67 5.10 -0.64
N TYR A 97 1.35 4.06 -1.10
CA TYR A 97 1.10 3.43 -2.40
C TYR A 97 -0.32 2.84 -2.56
N HIS A 98 -1.02 2.59 -1.45
CA HIS A 98 -2.44 2.20 -1.47
C HIS A 98 -3.39 3.37 -1.77
N PHE A 99 -2.90 4.61 -1.65
CA PHE A 99 -3.67 5.86 -1.64
C PHE A 99 -3.13 6.92 -2.61
N GLU A 100 -2.35 6.54 -3.64
CA GLU A 100 -1.64 7.49 -4.49
C GLU A 100 -2.56 8.53 -5.15
N ARG A 101 -3.74 8.11 -5.65
CA ARG A 101 -4.68 9.04 -6.27
C ARG A 101 -5.22 10.01 -5.22
N GLU A 102 -5.59 9.49 -4.07
CA GLU A 102 -6.14 10.28 -2.98
C GLU A 102 -5.14 11.32 -2.47
N ILE A 103 -3.87 10.91 -2.32
CA ILE A 103 -2.75 11.77 -1.94
C ILE A 103 -2.55 12.83 -3.01
N GLN A 104 -2.54 12.47 -4.29
CA GLN A 104 -2.40 13.40 -5.40
C GLN A 104 -3.50 14.47 -5.40
N GLU A 105 -4.77 14.06 -5.29
CA GLU A 105 -5.92 14.98 -5.20
C GLU A 105 -5.78 15.92 -3.98
N ALA A 106 -5.26 15.41 -2.86
CA ALA A 106 -4.99 16.23 -1.67
C ALA A 106 -3.92 17.28 -1.93
N LEU A 107 -2.82 16.85 -2.54
CA LEU A 107 -1.65 17.70 -2.77
C LEU A 107 -1.96 18.79 -3.78
N GLU A 108 -2.80 18.54 -4.77
CA GLU A 108 -3.30 19.58 -5.69
C GLU A 108 -4.11 20.66 -4.94
N HIS A 109 -4.96 20.25 -3.99
CA HIS A 109 -5.70 21.17 -3.14
C HIS A 109 -4.77 21.94 -2.19
N ILE A 110 -3.82 21.25 -1.56
CA ILE A 110 -2.79 21.85 -0.69
C ILE A 110 -1.97 22.85 -1.50
N TYR A 111 -1.53 22.51 -2.71
CA TYR A 111 -0.74 23.36 -3.59
C TYR A 111 -1.45 24.68 -3.90
N THR A 112 -2.74 24.59 -4.26
CA THR A 112 -3.58 25.76 -4.52
C THR A 112 -3.71 26.62 -3.26
N ALA A 113 -4.08 26.01 -2.12
CA ALA A 113 -4.23 26.72 -0.85
C ALA A 113 -2.92 27.34 -0.35
N PHE A 114 -1.78 26.68 -0.58
CA PHE A 114 -0.46 27.13 -0.17
C PHE A 114 0.01 28.36 -0.95
N ASN A 115 -0.36 28.45 -2.23
CA ASN A 115 -0.06 29.63 -3.05
C ASN A 115 -1.03 30.79 -2.79
N ASP A 116 -2.31 30.50 -2.52
CA ASP A 116 -3.33 31.53 -2.27
C ASP A 116 -3.22 32.16 -0.87
N LYS A 117 -2.85 31.36 0.14
CA LYS A 117 -2.78 31.79 1.55
C LYS A 117 -1.33 31.94 1.97
N ASN A 118 -0.77 33.12 1.71
CA ASN A 118 0.54 33.52 2.21
C ASN A 118 0.62 33.62 3.76
N ASP A 119 -0.51 33.37 4.46
CA ASP A 119 -0.75 33.58 5.89
C ASP A 119 -0.48 32.35 6.79
N VAL A 120 0.20 31.32 6.28
CA VAL A 120 0.65 30.20 7.15
C VAL A 120 1.94 30.62 7.85
N ASP A 121 1.83 31.15 9.07
CA ASP A 121 2.98 31.59 9.90
C ASP A 121 3.62 30.46 10.74
N ASP A 122 3.18 29.22 10.52
CA ASP A 122 3.66 28.06 11.26
C ASP A 122 4.79 27.35 10.51
N LEU A 123 6.00 27.37 11.09
CA LEU A 123 7.19 26.75 10.50
C LEU A 123 6.96 25.26 10.16
N TYR A 124 6.28 24.51 11.03
CA TYR A 124 6.02 23.09 10.79
C TYR A 124 5.13 22.91 9.56
N LYS A 125 4.03 23.67 9.47
CA LYS A 125 3.10 23.57 8.34
C LYS A 125 3.74 23.99 7.03
N VAL A 126 4.51 25.08 7.03
CA VAL A 126 5.22 25.55 5.82
C VAL A 126 6.24 24.53 5.36
N SER A 127 7.07 24.04 6.29
CA SER A 127 8.12 23.07 5.98
C SER A 127 7.54 21.74 5.48
N LEU A 128 6.51 21.21 6.16
CA LEU A 128 5.89 19.96 5.76
C LEU A 128 5.17 20.08 4.40
N SER A 129 4.45 21.18 4.16
CA SER A 129 3.80 21.41 2.85
C SER A 129 4.85 21.46 1.74
N PHE A 130 5.90 22.25 1.94
CA PHE A 130 7.01 22.36 1.00
C PHE A 130 7.65 20.99 0.71
N GLN A 131 7.90 20.21 1.77
CA GLN A 131 8.48 18.88 1.66
C GLN A 131 7.59 17.94 0.84
N LEU A 132 6.33 17.76 1.25
CA LEU A 132 5.39 16.83 0.61
C LEU A 132 5.13 17.19 -0.86
N LEU A 133 4.97 18.48 -1.15
CA LEU A 133 4.69 18.95 -2.50
C LEU A 133 5.91 18.77 -3.42
N ARG A 134 7.13 19.11 -2.96
CA ARG A 134 8.34 18.91 -3.78
C ARG A 134 8.65 17.44 -4.01
N GLN A 135 8.41 16.57 -3.02
CA GLN A 135 8.58 15.12 -3.18
C GLN A 135 7.75 14.55 -4.34
N GLU A 136 6.58 15.14 -4.59
CA GLU A 136 5.65 14.73 -5.65
C GLU A 136 5.80 15.58 -6.93
N GLY A 137 6.88 16.38 -7.02
CA GLY A 137 7.25 17.12 -8.23
C GLY A 137 6.57 18.48 -8.42
N PHE A 138 5.82 18.98 -7.43
CA PHE A 138 5.25 20.32 -7.51
C PHE A 138 6.34 21.39 -7.37
N LYS A 139 6.29 22.40 -8.25
CA LYS A 139 7.22 23.54 -8.19
C LYS A 139 6.75 24.55 -7.14
N ILE A 140 7.50 24.66 -6.05
CA ILE A 140 7.26 25.62 -4.96
C ILE A 140 8.52 26.45 -4.74
N SER A 141 8.38 27.77 -4.64
CA SER A 141 9.51 28.65 -4.32
C SER A 141 9.97 28.46 -2.88
N CYS A 142 11.28 28.36 -2.68
CA CYS A 142 11.90 28.40 -1.35
C CYS A 142 11.76 29.77 -0.66
N ASP A 143 11.37 30.82 -1.38
CA ASP A 143 11.13 32.16 -0.82
C ASP A 143 10.05 32.19 0.25
N VAL A 144 9.19 31.17 0.31
CA VAL A 144 8.21 31.00 1.38
C VAL A 144 8.85 30.98 2.77
N PHE A 145 10.15 30.68 2.87
CA PHE A 145 10.88 30.68 4.13
C PHE A 145 11.42 32.07 4.54
N ASN A 146 11.33 33.10 3.68
CA ASN A 146 11.81 34.45 4.00
C ASN A 146 11.09 35.07 5.21
N LYS A 147 9.81 34.73 5.44
CA LYS A 147 9.06 35.22 6.63
C LYS A 147 9.63 34.73 7.97
N PHE A 148 10.42 33.67 7.96
CA PHE A 148 11.10 33.15 9.15
C PHE A 148 12.45 33.80 9.40
N LYS A 149 12.85 34.77 8.57
CA LYS A 149 14.06 35.57 8.76
C LYS A 149 13.78 36.86 9.52
N ASP A 150 14.79 37.36 10.22
CA ASP A 150 14.82 38.68 10.85
C ASP A 150 15.23 39.78 9.86
N GLU A 151 15.36 41.01 10.35
CA GLU A 151 15.72 42.19 9.55
C GLU A 151 17.15 42.12 8.98
N ASP A 152 18.03 41.33 9.61
CA ASP A 152 19.40 41.07 9.14
C ASP A 152 19.47 39.93 8.10
N GLY A 153 18.31 39.35 7.74
CA GLY A 153 18.20 38.27 6.78
C GLY A 153 18.62 36.89 7.31
N GLN A 154 18.81 36.76 8.63
CA GLN A 154 19.14 35.51 9.31
C GLN A 154 17.86 34.81 9.80
N PHE A 155 17.88 33.48 9.95
CA PHE A 155 16.74 32.76 10.51
C PHE A 155 16.55 33.10 12.00
N LYS A 156 15.31 33.43 12.38
CA LYS A 156 14.99 33.85 13.75
C LYS A 156 15.35 32.77 14.76
N GLU A 157 16.13 33.12 15.78
CA GLU A 157 16.46 32.22 16.90
C GLU A 157 15.22 31.69 17.65
N SER A 158 14.11 32.43 17.62
CA SER A 158 12.83 32.00 18.23
C SER A 158 12.28 30.69 17.64
N LEU A 159 12.68 30.32 16.42
CA LEU A 159 12.25 29.08 15.75
C LEU A 159 12.73 27.83 16.50
N THR A 160 13.84 27.93 17.24
CA THR A 160 14.45 26.81 17.99
C THR A 160 13.55 26.25 19.09
N SER A 161 12.57 27.04 19.55
CA SER A 161 11.56 26.62 20.52
C SER A 161 10.58 25.57 19.96
N ASN A 162 10.35 25.56 18.65
CA ASN A 162 9.50 24.59 17.97
C ASN A 162 10.34 23.46 17.36
N VAL A 163 10.69 22.47 18.19
CA VAL A 163 11.56 21.35 17.80
C VAL A 163 10.97 20.55 16.63
N GLU A 164 9.65 20.35 16.60
CA GLU A 164 8.98 19.65 15.50
C GLU A 164 9.05 20.43 14.18
N GLY A 165 8.81 21.75 14.24
CA GLY A 165 8.97 22.66 13.11
C GLY A 165 10.41 22.69 12.59
N MET A 166 11.40 22.70 13.49
CA MET A 166 12.82 22.64 13.14
C MET A 166 13.20 21.34 12.45
N LEU A 167 12.68 20.20 12.92
CA LEU A 167 12.92 18.91 12.30
C LEU A 167 12.27 18.83 10.91
N ALA A 168 11.02 19.29 10.77
CA ALA A 168 10.36 19.36 9.46
C ALA A 168 11.11 20.30 8.51
N PHE A 169 11.61 21.43 9.01
CA PHE A 169 12.39 22.38 8.21
C PHE A 169 13.70 21.78 7.73
N TYR A 170 14.43 21.09 8.61
CA TYR A 170 15.61 20.32 8.25
C TYR A 170 15.33 19.32 7.13
N GLU A 171 14.27 18.51 7.24
CA GLU A 171 13.90 17.53 6.21
C GLU A 171 13.56 18.21 4.88
N ALA A 172 12.84 19.33 4.92
CA ALA A 172 12.53 20.15 3.73
C ALA A 172 13.80 20.67 3.03
N THR A 173 14.86 21.04 3.76
CA THR A 173 16.11 21.53 3.15
C THR A 173 16.85 20.48 2.32
N HIS A 174 16.57 19.18 2.52
CA HIS A 174 17.19 18.12 1.69
C HIS A 174 16.54 17.98 0.31
N LEU A 175 15.47 18.73 0.02
CA LEU A 175 14.81 18.85 -1.29
C LEU A 175 15.25 20.11 -2.07
N ARG A 176 16.32 20.76 -1.63
CA ARG A 176 16.87 21.94 -2.30
C ARG A 176 17.48 21.61 -3.66
N VAL A 177 17.46 22.59 -4.55
CA VAL A 177 18.14 22.54 -5.85
C VAL A 177 19.19 23.65 -5.97
N HIS A 178 19.97 23.63 -7.06
CA HIS A 178 21.00 24.65 -7.29
C HIS A 178 20.40 26.06 -7.36
N GLY A 179 21.06 27.02 -6.70
CA GLY A 179 20.65 28.42 -6.66
C GLY A 179 19.66 28.77 -5.56
N GLU A 180 19.34 27.86 -4.65
CA GLU A 180 18.45 28.09 -3.51
C GLU A 180 19.22 28.38 -2.22
N ASP A 181 20.00 29.46 -2.20
CA ASP A 181 20.89 29.85 -1.09
C ASP A 181 20.16 29.93 0.26
N ILE A 182 18.85 30.26 0.25
CA ILE A 182 18.01 30.26 1.45
C ILE A 182 17.92 28.88 2.12
N LEU A 183 17.88 27.80 1.34
CA LEU A 183 17.80 26.44 1.87
C LEU A 183 19.17 25.92 2.30
N ASP A 184 20.25 26.41 1.71
CA ASP A 184 21.61 26.14 2.20
C ASP A 184 21.83 26.79 3.57
N ALA A 185 21.46 28.07 3.73
CA ALA A 185 21.47 28.75 5.02
C ALA A 185 20.54 28.07 6.04
N ALA A 186 19.36 27.62 5.60
CA ALA A 186 18.42 26.90 6.46
C ALA A 186 18.96 25.55 6.91
N LEU A 187 19.68 24.83 6.04
CA LEU A 187 20.29 23.56 6.39
C LEU A 187 21.37 23.77 7.47
N GLU A 188 22.21 24.80 7.33
CA GLU A 188 23.23 25.13 8.32
C GLU A 188 22.60 25.48 9.68
N PHE A 189 21.62 26.38 9.68
CA PHE A 189 20.85 26.79 10.85
C PHE A 189 20.21 25.57 11.55
N THR A 190 19.38 24.82 10.82
CA THR A 190 18.66 23.67 11.40
C THR A 190 19.60 22.58 11.88
N THR A 191 20.67 22.26 11.16
CA THR A 191 21.67 21.25 11.56
C THR A 191 22.33 21.63 12.89
N THR A 192 22.70 22.90 13.06
CA THR A 192 23.38 23.39 14.26
C THR A 192 22.48 23.26 15.49
N HIS A 193 21.26 23.77 15.41
CA HIS A 193 20.33 23.72 16.54
C HIS A 193 19.84 22.29 16.84
N LEU A 194 19.56 21.48 15.81
CA LEU A 194 19.14 20.09 16.01
C LEU A 194 20.21 19.22 16.65
N LYS A 195 21.51 19.44 16.34
CA LYS A 195 22.62 18.77 17.04
C LYS A 195 22.63 19.12 18.53
N SER A 196 22.44 20.39 18.87
CA SER A 196 22.32 20.83 20.26
C SER A 196 21.12 20.19 20.95
N ILE A 197 19.94 20.23 20.32
CA ILE A 197 18.70 19.67 20.87
C ILE A 197 18.80 18.15 21.07
N ALA A 198 19.43 17.42 20.14
CA ALA A 198 19.61 15.97 20.23
C ALA A 198 20.47 15.55 21.43
N SER A 199 21.35 16.44 21.91
CA SER A 199 22.18 16.19 23.10
C SER A 199 21.45 16.41 24.43
N LEU A 200 20.24 16.99 24.39
CA LEU A 200 19.44 17.25 25.60
C LEU A 200 18.80 15.96 26.13
N ILE A 201 19.16 15.61 27.36
CA ILE A 201 18.61 14.45 28.06
C ILE A 201 17.09 14.62 28.24
N GLY A 202 16.32 13.58 27.91
CA GLY A 202 14.87 13.53 28.14
C GLY A 202 14.01 14.12 27.02
N ASN A 203 14.59 14.61 25.92
CA ASN A 203 13.80 15.06 24.77
C ASN A 203 13.16 13.86 24.04
N PRO A 204 11.82 13.78 23.93
CA PRO A 204 11.12 12.65 23.30
C PRO A 204 11.43 12.50 21.80
N LEU A 205 11.89 13.58 21.14
CA LEU A 205 12.27 13.60 19.73
C LEU A 205 13.77 13.38 19.50
N ALA A 206 14.61 13.28 20.54
CA ALA A 206 16.07 13.15 20.39
C ALA A 206 16.47 12.00 19.46
N ALA A 207 15.79 10.85 19.55
CA ALA A 207 16.03 9.71 18.68
C ALA A 207 15.65 10.00 17.21
N GLN A 208 14.55 10.72 16.98
CA GLN A 208 14.13 11.12 15.64
C GLN A 208 15.13 12.12 15.03
N ILE A 209 15.56 13.10 15.82
CA ILE A 209 16.53 14.12 15.39
C ILE A 209 17.88 13.48 15.06
N THR A 210 18.43 12.67 15.97
CA THR A 210 19.71 11.97 15.77
C THR A 210 19.70 11.16 14.48
N ARG A 211 18.56 10.53 14.19
CA ARG A 211 18.38 9.76 12.98
C ARG A 211 18.29 10.64 11.73
N ALA A 212 17.48 11.70 11.74
CA ALA A 212 17.37 12.64 10.62
C ALA A 212 18.72 13.27 10.26
N LEU A 213 19.50 13.64 11.28
CA LEU A 213 20.88 14.13 11.12
C LEU A 213 21.82 13.09 10.49
N LYS A 214 21.59 11.80 10.74
CA LYS A 214 22.36 10.71 10.13
C LYS A 214 21.90 10.38 8.70
N GLN A 215 20.58 10.35 8.49
CA GLN A 215 19.94 9.96 7.24
C GLN A 215 18.64 10.74 7.09
N PRO A 216 18.64 11.83 6.31
CA PRO A 216 17.42 12.57 5.98
C PRO A 216 16.41 11.69 5.25
N LEU A 217 15.12 11.94 5.46
CA LEU A 217 14.02 11.17 4.88
C LEU A 217 14.13 11.06 3.36
N HIS A 218 14.39 12.19 2.68
CA HIS A 218 14.50 12.22 1.22
C HIS A 218 15.66 11.35 0.67
N LYS A 219 16.67 11.08 1.50
CA LYS A 219 17.85 10.27 1.12
C LYS A 219 17.76 8.83 1.63
N GLY A 220 16.72 8.50 2.42
CA GLY A 220 16.55 7.18 3.04
C GLY A 220 15.71 6.23 2.18
N ILE A 221 15.98 4.92 2.30
CA ILE A 221 15.16 3.89 1.64
C ILE A 221 13.78 3.86 2.33
N PRO A 222 12.66 4.13 1.63
CA PRO A 222 11.34 4.31 2.23
C PRO A 222 10.90 3.15 3.14
N ARG A 223 11.16 1.90 2.76
CA ARG A 223 10.79 0.73 3.58
C ARG A 223 11.63 0.59 4.84
N LEU A 224 12.92 0.94 4.79
CA LEU A 224 13.75 1.01 5.99
C LEU A 224 13.27 2.16 6.89
N GLU A 225 12.90 3.28 6.28
CA GLU A 225 12.42 4.43 7.01
C GLU A 225 11.11 4.12 7.74
N ALA A 226 10.17 3.48 7.04
CA ALA A 226 8.91 2.99 7.57
C ALA A 226 9.06 2.00 8.71
N ARG A 227 9.94 0.99 8.60
CA ARG A 227 10.16 0.01 9.67
C ARG A 227 10.46 0.67 11.01
N ARG A 228 11.29 1.71 10.99
CA ARG A 228 11.69 2.41 12.20
C ARG A 228 10.64 3.44 12.64
N TYR A 229 9.91 4.07 11.69
CA TYR A 229 8.85 5.02 12.01
C TYR A 229 7.62 4.35 12.65
N ILE A 230 7.30 3.10 12.31
CA ILE A 230 6.19 2.35 12.94
C ILE A 230 6.25 2.41 14.47
N SER A 231 7.42 2.19 15.08
CA SER A 231 7.59 2.23 16.54
C SER A 231 7.49 3.64 17.12
N VAL A 232 7.86 4.66 16.35
CA VAL A 232 7.69 6.07 16.74
C VAL A 232 6.21 6.43 16.72
N TYR A 233 5.51 6.07 15.64
CA TYR A 233 4.10 6.34 15.45
C TYR A 233 3.24 5.63 16.51
N GLU A 234 3.61 4.43 16.95
CA GLU A 234 2.94 3.72 18.04
C GLU A 234 3.01 4.46 19.40
N GLN A 235 4.08 5.22 19.64
CA GLN A 235 4.28 5.98 20.89
C GLN A 235 3.52 7.30 20.90
N ASP A 236 3.11 7.81 19.75
CA ASP A 236 2.32 9.03 19.64
C ASP A 236 0.92 8.79 20.23
N ALA A 237 0.53 9.56 21.26
CA ALA A 237 -0.77 9.41 21.91
C ALA A 237 -1.96 9.67 20.97
N SER A 238 -1.75 10.42 19.89
CA SER A 238 -2.75 10.79 18.90
C SER A 238 -2.81 9.86 17.68
N HIS A 239 -1.96 8.82 17.63
CA HIS A 239 -1.82 7.99 16.44
C HIS A 239 -3.13 7.30 16.06
N ASN A 240 -3.35 7.18 14.76
CA ASN A 240 -4.45 6.40 14.23
C ASN A 240 -4.13 4.90 14.33
N LYS A 241 -4.83 4.21 15.26
CA LYS A 241 -4.67 2.77 15.52
C LYS A 241 -4.92 1.89 14.30
N VAL A 242 -5.85 2.27 13.42
CA VAL A 242 -6.14 1.52 12.19
C VAL A 242 -4.98 1.63 11.22
N LEU A 243 -4.44 2.83 11.06
CA LEU A 243 -3.29 3.10 10.21
C LEU A 243 -2.01 2.40 10.73
N LEU A 244 -1.76 2.44 12.05
CA LEU A 244 -0.66 1.70 12.66
C LEU A 244 -0.80 0.19 12.39
N LYS A 245 -1.97 -0.38 12.65
CA LYS A 245 -2.23 -1.81 12.40
C LYS A 245 -2.01 -2.15 10.93
N LEU A 246 -2.57 -1.37 10.01
CA LEU A 246 -2.34 -1.52 8.58
C LEU A 246 -0.85 -1.55 8.25
N SER A 247 -0.07 -0.58 8.72
CA SER A 247 1.37 -0.50 8.43
C SER A 247 2.16 -1.72 8.90
N ILE A 248 1.87 -2.23 10.11
CA ILE A 248 2.52 -3.42 10.66
C ILE A 248 2.17 -4.65 9.82
N LEU A 249 0.89 -4.79 9.47
CA LEU A 249 0.40 -5.93 8.70
C LEU A 249 0.95 -5.93 7.28
N ASP A 250 0.89 -4.79 6.58
CA ASP A 250 1.45 -4.59 5.25
C ASP A 250 2.95 -4.96 5.23
N PHE A 251 3.70 -4.44 6.21
CA PHE A 251 5.13 -4.71 6.34
C PHE A 251 5.42 -6.20 6.54
N ASN A 252 4.66 -6.88 7.39
CA ASN A 252 4.84 -8.31 7.68
C ASN A 252 4.45 -9.20 6.49
N LEU A 253 3.37 -8.87 5.78
CA LEU A 253 2.94 -9.58 4.56
C LEU A 253 3.98 -9.45 3.47
N MET A 254 4.45 -8.22 3.22
CA MET A 254 5.52 -7.96 2.26
C MET A 254 6.77 -8.75 2.64
N LYS A 255 7.19 -8.75 3.91
CA LYS A 255 8.36 -9.51 4.36
C LYS A 255 8.21 -11.02 4.14
N ARG A 256 7.01 -11.58 4.37
CA ARG A 256 6.70 -12.99 4.11
C ARG A 256 6.77 -13.30 2.62
N LEU A 257 6.20 -12.44 1.78
CA LEU A 257 6.19 -12.57 0.33
C LEU A 257 7.61 -12.51 -0.25
N VAL A 258 8.40 -11.51 0.13
CA VAL A 258 9.78 -11.35 -0.35
C VAL A 258 10.67 -12.53 0.05
N ARG A 259 10.51 -13.08 1.26
CA ARG A 259 11.23 -14.29 1.67
C ARG A 259 10.87 -15.49 0.81
N ALA A 260 9.58 -15.67 0.51
CA ALA A 260 9.11 -16.77 -0.34
C ALA A 260 9.64 -16.62 -1.78
N TYR A 261 9.60 -15.41 -2.37
CA TYR A 261 10.23 -15.16 -3.67
C TYR A 261 11.74 -15.39 -3.67
N PHE A 262 12.42 -15.09 -2.55
CA PHE A 262 13.84 -15.38 -2.43
C PHE A 262 14.11 -16.90 -2.41
N ASP A 263 13.22 -17.70 -1.83
CA ASP A 263 13.33 -19.16 -1.87
C ASP A 263 13.08 -19.71 -3.28
N GLU A 264 12.07 -19.22 -4.01
CA GLU A 264 11.89 -19.55 -5.45
C GLU A 264 13.12 -19.17 -6.28
N ALA A 265 13.71 -18.00 -6.00
CA ALA A 265 14.91 -17.56 -6.68
C ALA A 265 16.11 -18.48 -6.39
N LYS A 266 16.27 -18.97 -5.17
CA LYS A 266 17.32 -19.97 -4.87
C LYS A 266 17.08 -21.25 -5.65
N TRP A 267 15.86 -21.76 -5.65
CA TRP A 267 15.51 -22.98 -6.38
C TRP A 267 15.84 -22.85 -7.86
N PHE A 268 15.50 -21.70 -8.45
CA PHE A 268 15.85 -21.36 -9.81
C PHE A 268 17.37 -21.41 -10.07
N HIS A 269 18.17 -20.68 -9.29
CA HIS A 269 19.62 -20.62 -9.52
C HIS A 269 20.34 -21.95 -9.25
N GLN A 270 19.80 -22.76 -8.36
CA GLN A 270 20.38 -24.05 -7.99
C GLN A 270 19.88 -25.19 -8.89
N ASN A 271 18.97 -24.91 -9.83
CA ASN A 271 18.22 -25.92 -10.58
C ASN A 271 17.57 -26.96 -9.64
N TYR A 272 17.18 -26.53 -8.45
CA TYR A 272 16.52 -27.39 -7.47
C TYR A 272 15.04 -27.46 -7.81
N ILE A 273 14.54 -28.68 -7.96
CA ILE A 273 13.11 -28.94 -8.11
C ILE A 273 12.62 -29.47 -6.76
N PRO A 274 11.81 -28.70 -6.02
CA PRO A 274 11.32 -29.05 -4.69
C PRO A 274 10.33 -30.22 -4.73
N THR A 275 10.06 -30.80 -3.55
CA THR A 275 8.87 -31.64 -3.35
C THR A 275 7.60 -30.81 -3.46
N MET A 276 6.44 -31.43 -3.69
CA MET A 276 5.14 -30.77 -3.71
C MET A 276 4.81 -30.07 -2.39
N GLU A 277 5.21 -30.64 -1.26
CA GLU A 277 4.99 -30.00 0.05
C GLU A 277 5.83 -28.72 0.19
N GLU A 278 7.12 -28.78 -0.15
CA GLU A 278 8.01 -27.61 -0.17
C GLU A 278 7.51 -26.55 -1.16
N TYR A 279 7.16 -26.98 -2.38
CA TYR A 279 6.62 -26.11 -3.43
C TYR A 279 5.38 -25.37 -2.94
N MET A 280 4.35 -26.09 -2.51
CA MET A 280 3.08 -25.49 -2.09
C MET A 280 3.28 -24.56 -0.87
N HIS A 281 4.18 -24.90 0.05
CA HIS A 281 4.49 -24.02 1.18
C HIS A 281 4.99 -22.63 0.74
N VAL A 282 5.78 -22.56 -0.33
CA VAL A 282 6.31 -21.31 -0.89
C VAL A 282 5.31 -20.68 -1.88
N ALA A 283 4.81 -21.47 -2.81
CA ALA A 283 3.93 -21.09 -3.92
C ALA A 283 2.63 -20.43 -3.45
N LEU A 284 2.05 -20.89 -2.34
CA LEU A 284 0.85 -20.26 -1.77
C LEU A 284 1.13 -18.83 -1.27
N LYS A 285 2.36 -18.55 -0.82
CA LYS A 285 2.75 -17.19 -0.41
C LYS A 285 3.05 -16.31 -1.62
N THR A 286 3.79 -16.84 -2.60
CA THR A 286 4.20 -16.11 -3.82
C THR A 286 3.06 -15.88 -4.80
N SER A 287 1.94 -16.61 -4.66
CA SER A 287 0.67 -16.30 -5.36
C SER A 287 0.16 -14.88 -5.10
N GLY A 288 0.59 -14.23 -4.01
CA GLY A 288 0.14 -12.87 -3.62
C GLY A 288 -1.27 -12.82 -3.01
N TYR A 289 -2.03 -13.91 -3.02
CA TYR A 289 -3.42 -13.98 -2.57
C TYR A 289 -3.66 -13.53 -1.11
N PRO A 290 -2.83 -13.94 -0.14
CA PRO A 290 -2.99 -13.48 1.24
C PRO A 290 -2.83 -11.96 1.38
N MET A 291 -1.85 -11.39 0.67
CA MET A 291 -1.61 -9.94 0.68
C MET A 291 -2.75 -9.19 -0.02
N LEU A 292 -3.19 -9.69 -1.18
CA LEU A 292 -4.35 -9.18 -1.91
C LEU A 292 -5.62 -9.16 -1.07
N THR A 293 -5.91 -10.26 -0.40
CA THR A 293 -7.07 -10.36 0.49
C THR A 293 -7.01 -9.30 1.60
N ALA A 294 -5.88 -9.18 2.29
CA ALA A 294 -5.70 -8.21 3.37
C ALA A 294 -5.88 -6.75 2.89
N ILE A 295 -5.33 -6.41 1.73
CA ILE A 295 -5.47 -5.08 1.12
C ILE A 295 -6.91 -4.82 0.69
N SER A 296 -7.61 -5.83 0.15
CA SER A 296 -9.00 -5.68 -0.32
C SER A 296 -9.99 -5.30 0.79
N PHE A 297 -9.67 -5.64 2.04
CA PHE A 297 -10.49 -5.35 3.21
C PHE A 297 -10.41 -3.88 3.61
N LEU A 298 -9.29 -3.21 3.33
CA LEU A 298 -9.14 -1.79 3.66
C LEU A 298 -10.29 -0.98 3.07
N GLY A 299 -10.75 -1.35 1.87
CA GLY A 299 -11.88 -0.75 1.17
C GLY A 299 -13.30 -1.02 1.65
N MET A 300 -13.51 -1.64 2.82
CA MET A 300 -14.82 -2.23 3.16
C MET A 300 -15.58 -1.54 4.29
N GLY A 301 -15.08 -0.40 4.77
CA GLY A 301 -15.78 0.40 5.77
C GLY A 301 -15.90 -0.28 7.13
N ASP A 302 -16.94 0.08 7.88
CA ASP A 302 -17.23 -0.40 9.24
C ASP A 302 -17.32 -1.93 9.39
N ILE A 303 -17.50 -2.67 8.29
CA ILE A 303 -17.56 -4.15 8.31
C ILE A 303 -16.21 -4.76 8.70
N VAL A 304 -15.10 -4.06 8.44
CA VAL A 304 -13.76 -4.55 8.75
C VAL A 304 -13.37 -4.11 10.15
N THR A 305 -13.48 -5.07 11.06
CA THR A 305 -13.09 -4.88 12.46
C THR A 305 -11.64 -5.27 12.70
N LYS A 306 -11.16 -5.02 13.93
CA LYS A 306 -9.82 -5.47 14.35
C LYS A 306 -9.70 -6.99 14.24
N GLU A 307 -10.76 -7.69 14.61
CA GLU A 307 -10.89 -9.15 14.63
C GLU A 307 -10.88 -9.71 13.21
N ALA A 308 -11.49 -9.02 12.24
CA ALA A 308 -11.43 -9.39 10.83
C ALA A 308 -9.99 -9.40 10.29
N PHE A 309 -9.17 -8.42 10.69
CA PHE A 309 -7.74 -8.44 10.36
C PHE A 309 -7.03 -9.60 11.06
N ASP A 310 -7.21 -9.78 12.37
CA ASP A 310 -6.56 -10.87 13.12
C ASP A 310 -6.89 -12.25 12.52
N TRP A 311 -8.14 -12.44 12.09
CA TRP A 311 -8.60 -13.62 11.37
C TRP A 311 -7.84 -13.85 10.06
N ILE A 312 -7.62 -12.84 9.20
CA ILE A 312 -6.81 -13.01 7.98
C ILE A 312 -5.41 -13.54 8.28
N PHE A 313 -4.76 -13.03 9.35
CA PHE A 313 -3.39 -13.42 9.70
C PHE A 313 -3.29 -14.79 10.36
N SER A 314 -4.40 -15.36 10.81
CA SER A 314 -4.46 -16.74 11.28
C SER A 314 -4.31 -17.78 10.16
N ASN A 315 -4.23 -17.36 8.89
CA ASN A 315 -4.26 -18.20 7.69
C ASN A 315 -5.54 -19.04 7.60
N PRO A 316 -6.71 -18.39 7.50
CA PRO A 316 -7.99 -19.08 7.51
C PRO A 316 -8.12 -19.98 6.28
N LYS A 317 -8.85 -21.09 6.44
CA LYS A 317 -8.99 -22.14 5.44
C LYS A 317 -9.43 -21.58 4.08
N ILE A 318 -10.38 -20.64 4.05
CA ILE A 318 -10.86 -20.01 2.81
C ILE A 318 -9.76 -19.26 2.03
N ILE A 319 -8.81 -18.61 2.72
CA ILE A 319 -7.70 -17.88 2.06
C ILE A 319 -6.68 -18.87 1.51
N THR A 320 -6.37 -19.92 2.27
CA THR A 320 -5.50 -21.01 1.81
C THR A 320 -6.10 -21.69 0.58
N ALA A 321 -7.38 -22.05 0.62
CA ALA A 321 -8.10 -22.66 -0.49
C ALA A 321 -8.14 -21.75 -1.74
N SER A 322 -8.41 -20.45 -1.55
CA SER A 322 -8.35 -19.46 -2.64
C SER A 322 -6.94 -19.38 -3.27
N SER A 323 -5.90 -19.44 -2.45
CA SER A 323 -4.50 -19.45 -2.91
C SER A 323 -4.14 -20.74 -3.65
N VAL A 324 -4.67 -21.91 -3.22
CA VAL A 324 -4.50 -23.20 -3.91
C VAL A 324 -5.14 -23.16 -5.28
N ILE A 325 -6.38 -22.68 -5.39
CA ILE A 325 -7.09 -22.53 -6.67
C ILE A 325 -6.28 -21.62 -7.59
N GLY A 326 -5.90 -20.43 -7.10
CA GLY A 326 -5.04 -19.47 -7.80
C GLY A 326 -3.79 -20.11 -8.37
N ARG A 327 -3.01 -20.78 -7.50
CA ARG A 327 -1.70 -21.29 -7.87
C ARG A 327 -1.76 -22.48 -8.83
N LEU A 328 -2.59 -23.47 -8.52
CA LEU A 328 -2.63 -24.71 -9.29
C LEU A 328 -3.27 -24.51 -10.66
N MET A 329 -4.31 -23.67 -10.76
CA MET A 329 -4.92 -23.37 -12.05
C MET A 329 -3.96 -22.60 -12.96
N ASP A 330 -3.21 -21.64 -12.43
CA ASP A 330 -2.16 -20.98 -13.21
C ASP A 330 -1.11 -21.98 -13.68
N ASP A 331 -0.52 -22.78 -12.78
CA ASP A 331 0.55 -23.73 -13.12
C ASP A 331 0.12 -24.70 -14.23
N MET A 332 -1.08 -25.29 -14.12
CA MET A 332 -1.58 -26.22 -15.15
C MET A 332 -1.70 -25.55 -16.54
N LYS A 333 -1.97 -24.25 -16.61
CA LYS A 333 -2.17 -23.52 -17.87
C LYS A 333 -0.92 -22.82 -18.38
N SER A 334 0.02 -22.47 -17.50
CA SER A 334 1.20 -21.66 -17.83
C SER A 334 2.50 -22.48 -17.91
N HIS A 335 2.58 -23.66 -17.26
CA HIS A 335 3.88 -24.33 -17.03
C HIS A 335 4.69 -24.59 -18.31
N LYS A 336 4.07 -24.99 -19.43
CA LYS A 336 4.80 -25.25 -20.69
C LYS A 336 5.53 -24.01 -21.19
N PHE A 337 4.82 -22.89 -21.24
CA PHE A 337 5.40 -21.61 -21.62
C PHE A 337 6.49 -21.17 -20.63
N GLU A 338 6.27 -21.39 -19.33
CA GLU A 338 7.25 -21.08 -18.30
C GLU A 338 8.52 -21.93 -18.42
N GLN A 339 8.40 -23.22 -18.74
CA GLN A 339 9.55 -24.10 -19.01
C GLN A 339 10.31 -23.68 -20.27
N GLU A 340 9.63 -23.29 -21.35
CA GLU A 340 10.28 -22.81 -22.59
C GLU A 340 11.19 -21.61 -22.38
N ARG A 341 10.82 -20.70 -21.48
CA ARG A 341 11.64 -19.51 -21.12
C ARG A 341 12.64 -19.76 -20.01
N GLY A 342 12.80 -21.02 -19.58
CA GLY A 342 13.69 -21.43 -18.50
C GLY A 342 13.28 -20.83 -17.15
N HIS A 343 12.02 -20.96 -16.75
CA HIS A 343 11.55 -20.62 -15.41
C HIS A 343 11.81 -21.77 -14.41
N ALA A 344 11.72 -21.48 -13.12
CA ALA A 344 11.69 -22.52 -12.07
C ALA A 344 10.53 -23.51 -12.27
N ALA A 345 10.67 -24.73 -11.74
CA ALA A 345 9.64 -25.78 -11.79
C ALA A 345 8.31 -25.34 -11.17
N SER A 346 7.19 -25.64 -11.85
CA SER A 346 5.83 -25.41 -11.34
C SER A 346 5.34 -26.62 -10.50
N ALA A 347 4.10 -26.57 -10.01
CA ALA A 347 3.45 -27.74 -9.41
C ALA A 347 3.50 -28.97 -10.34
N VAL A 348 3.41 -28.77 -11.66
CA VAL A 348 3.41 -29.89 -12.62
C VAL A 348 4.75 -30.61 -12.59
N GLU A 349 5.86 -29.89 -12.76
CA GLU A 349 7.21 -30.48 -12.74
C GLU A 349 7.57 -31.06 -11.37
N CYS A 350 7.16 -30.39 -10.29
CA CYS A 350 7.43 -30.87 -8.92
C CYS A 350 6.71 -32.21 -8.66
N TYR A 351 5.44 -32.33 -9.04
CA TYR A 351 4.66 -33.55 -8.85
C TYR A 351 5.19 -34.69 -9.73
N MET A 352 5.45 -34.41 -11.02
CA MET A 352 6.00 -35.41 -11.95
C MET A 352 7.33 -35.96 -11.43
N LYS A 353 8.23 -35.09 -10.97
CA LYS A 353 9.52 -35.51 -10.42
C LYS A 353 9.37 -36.33 -9.14
N GLN A 354 8.50 -35.91 -8.23
CA GLN A 354 8.35 -36.57 -6.93
C GLN A 354 7.72 -37.96 -7.05
N HIS A 355 6.76 -38.13 -7.97
CA HIS A 355 5.97 -39.36 -8.08
C HIS A 355 6.27 -40.22 -9.31
N GLY A 356 7.07 -39.73 -10.26
CA GLY A 356 7.43 -40.47 -11.48
C GLY A 356 6.25 -40.73 -12.41
N VAL A 357 5.25 -39.83 -12.43
CA VAL A 357 4.00 -40.00 -13.18
C VAL A 357 3.95 -39.10 -14.43
N SER A 358 3.06 -39.44 -15.36
CA SER A 358 2.82 -38.63 -16.57
C SER A 358 2.14 -37.30 -16.26
N GLU A 359 2.30 -36.31 -17.15
CA GLU A 359 1.64 -35.00 -17.05
C GLU A 359 0.11 -35.12 -16.90
N GLN A 360 -0.54 -36.03 -17.65
CA GLN A 360 -2.00 -36.24 -17.55
C GLN A 360 -2.43 -36.62 -16.13
N VAL A 361 -1.71 -37.53 -15.49
CA VAL A 361 -1.98 -37.95 -14.09
C VAL A 361 -1.82 -36.77 -13.13
N VAL A 362 -0.84 -35.90 -13.38
CA VAL A 362 -0.65 -34.68 -12.58
C VAL A 362 -1.80 -33.70 -12.76
N HIS A 363 -2.25 -33.46 -13.99
CA HIS A 363 -3.42 -32.61 -14.23
C HIS A 363 -4.68 -33.15 -13.53
N ASP A 364 -4.92 -34.45 -13.57
CA ASP A 364 -6.07 -35.06 -12.88
C ASP A 364 -5.98 -34.85 -11.36
N GLU A 365 -4.79 -35.02 -10.77
CA GLU A 365 -4.56 -34.82 -9.35
C GLU A 365 -4.64 -33.34 -8.92
N LEU A 366 -4.03 -32.41 -9.68
CA LEU A 366 -4.10 -30.98 -9.38
C LEU A 366 -5.54 -30.47 -9.51
N ASN A 367 -6.30 -30.92 -10.52
CA ASN A 367 -7.73 -30.63 -10.63
C ASN A 367 -8.54 -31.17 -9.44
N ARG A 368 -8.20 -32.36 -8.92
CA ARG A 368 -8.80 -32.90 -7.70
C ARG A 368 -8.53 -32.01 -6.49
N GLN A 369 -7.31 -31.48 -6.35
CA GLN A 369 -6.96 -30.53 -5.28
C GLN A 369 -7.72 -29.20 -5.42
N VAL A 370 -7.83 -28.66 -6.64
CA VAL A 370 -8.66 -27.47 -6.93
C VAL A 370 -10.12 -27.71 -6.56
N ALA A 371 -10.68 -28.87 -6.93
CA ALA A 371 -12.06 -29.24 -6.60
C ALA A 371 -12.28 -29.36 -5.07
N ASN A 372 -11.30 -29.85 -4.32
CA ASN A 372 -11.37 -29.89 -2.86
C ASN A 372 -11.26 -28.48 -2.24
N ALA A 373 -10.38 -27.63 -2.76
CA ALA A 373 -10.29 -26.24 -2.32
C ALA A 373 -11.62 -25.47 -2.53
N TRP A 374 -12.36 -25.75 -3.60
CA TRP A 374 -13.72 -25.20 -3.77
C TRP A 374 -14.70 -25.66 -2.69
N LYS A 375 -14.61 -26.92 -2.24
CA LYS A 375 -15.42 -27.42 -1.12
C LYS A 375 -15.06 -26.72 0.18
N ASP A 376 -13.77 -26.50 0.43
CA ASP A 376 -13.29 -25.76 1.62
C ASP A 376 -13.81 -24.31 1.64
N ILE A 377 -13.82 -23.62 0.49
CA ILE A 377 -14.41 -22.28 0.36
C ILE A 377 -15.91 -22.32 0.67
N ASN A 378 -16.63 -23.29 0.12
CA ASN A 378 -18.06 -23.44 0.34
C ASN A 378 -18.37 -23.69 1.82
N GLU A 379 -17.60 -24.57 2.48
CA GLU A 379 -17.76 -24.88 3.90
C GLU A 379 -17.60 -23.63 4.77
N GLU A 380 -16.57 -22.82 4.51
CA GLU A 380 -16.33 -21.57 5.26
C GLU A 380 -17.42 -20.51 5.04
N CYS A 381 -18.21 -20.62 3.96
CA CYS A 381 -19.34 -19.75 3.67
C CYS A 381 -20.69 -20.27 4.22
N ILE A 382 -20.74 -21.48 4.78
CA ILE A 382 -21.95 -22.01 5.43
C ILE A 382 -22.14 -21.32 6.80
N ARG A 383 -23.38 -21.01 7.16
CA ARG A 383 -23.69 -20.37 8.45
C ARG A 383 -23.67 -21.39 9.60
N PRO A 384 -23.21 -21.01 10.80
CA PRO A 384 -22.70 -19.68 11.19
C PRO A 384 -21.27 -19.41 10.68
N THR A 385 -20.98 -18.18 10.27
CA THR A 385 -19.67 -17.80 9.74
C THR A 385 -18.79 -17.12 10.80
N VAL A 386 -17.48 -17.34 10.75
CA VAL A 386 -16.49 -16.77 11.70
C VAL A 386 -16.35 -15.26 11.56
N VAL A 387 -16.45 -14.75 10.34
CA VAL A 387 -16.45 -13.32 10.02
C VAL A 387 -17.68 -12.95 9.20
N PRO A 388 -18.05 -11.65 9.10
CA PRO A 388 -19.17 -11.23 8.28
C PRO A 388 -19.08 -11.73 6.83
N MET A 389 -20.20 -12.25 6.30
CA MET A 389 -20.28 -12.77 4.93
C MET A 389 -19.69 -11.86 3.85
N PRO A 390 -19.83 -10.51 3.88
CA PRO A 390 -19.19 -9.66 2.88
C PRO A 390 -17.67 -9.82 2.78
N LEU A 391 -17.00 -10.15 3.89
CA LEU A 391 -15.54 -10.40 3.93
C LEU A 391 -15.20 -11.73 3.26
N LEU A 392 -15.95 -12.80 3.56
CA LEU A 392 -15.80 -14.09 2.90
C LEU A 392 -16.08 -13.99 1.40
N MET A 393 -17.10 -13.22 1.01
CA MET A 393 -17.44 -12.95 -0.38
C MET A 393 -16.30 -12.27 -1.15
N ARG A 394 -15.43 -11.48 -0.50
CA ARG A 394 -14.23 -10.96 -1.16
C ARG A 394 -13.29 -12.08 -1.55
N VAL A 395 -12.98 -12.98 -0.62
CA VAL A 395 -12.07 -14.12 -0.86
C VAL A 395 -12.65 -15.06 -1.92
N LEU A 396 -13.94 -15.36 -1.84
CA LEU A 396 -14.66 -16.16 -2.83
C LEU A 396 -14.62 -15.52 -4.22
N ASN A 397 -14.85 -14.21 -4.33
CA ASN A 397 -14.81 -13.54 -5.63
C ASN A 397 -13.40 -13.51 -6.23
N LEU A 398 -12.34 -13.46 -5.42
CA LEU A 398 -10.96 -13.62 -5.92
C LEU A 398 -10.76 -15.01 -6.55
N ALA A 399 -11.23 -16.07 -5.88
CA ALA A 399 -11.15 -17.43 -6.43
C ALA A 399 -11.98 -17.57 -7.73
N ARG A 400 -13.16 -16.93 -7.81
CA ARG A 400 -13.98 -16.95 -9.03
C ARG A 400 -13.31 -16.27 -10.21
N VAL A 401 -12.59 -15.17 -9.97
CA VAL A 401 -11.83 -14.49 -11.02
C VAL A 401 -10.76 -15.41 -11.60
N ILE A 402 -10.07 -16.20 -10.78
CA ILE A 402 -9.11 -17.20 -11.27
C ILE A 402 -9.78 -18.27 -12.11
N ASP A 403 -10.92 -18.80 -11.64
CA ASP A 403 -11.61 -19.84 -12.41
C ASP A 403 -11.96 -19.36 -13.80
N VAL A 404 -12.38 -18.10 -13.94
CA VAL A 404 -12.64 -17.48 -15.26
C VAL A 404 -11.36 -17.29 -16.06
N ILE A 405 -10.31 -16.70 -15.47
CA ILE A 405 -9.08 -16.35 -16.17
C ILE A 405 -8.35 -17.60 -16.70
N TYR A 406 -8.35 -18.68 -15.92
CA TYR A 406 -7.59 -19.89 -16.21
C TYR A 406 -8.47 -21.06 -16.66
N LYS A 407 -9.73 -20.83 -17.05
CA LYS A 407 -10.66 -21.91 -17.43
C LYS A 407 -10.16 -22.68 -18.64
N GLU A 408 -10.01 -21.95 -19.74
CA GLU A 408 -9.70 -22.51 -21.06
C GLU A 408 -8.20 -22.46 -21.36
N GLY A 409 -7.47 -21.49 -20.80
CA GLY A 409 -6.03 -21.29 -21.02
C GLY A 409 -5.44 -20.26 -20.07
N ASP A 410 -4.19 -19.84 -20.30
CA ASP A 410 -3.58 -18.73 -19.55
C ASP A 410 -4.12 -17.38 -20.07
N GLY A 411 -5.34 -17.04 -19.67
CA GLY A 411 -5.98 -15.77 -20.02
C GLY A 411 -5.35 -14.55 -19.36
N TYR A 412 -4.44 -14.76 -18.40
CA TYR A 412 -3.73 -13.70 -17.69
C TYR A 412 -2.54 -13.19 -18.50
N THR A 413 -1.65 -14.09 -18.93
CA THR A 413 -0.48 -13.73 -19.73
C THR A 413 -0.85 -13.58 -21.20
N HIS A 414 -1.73 -14.44 -21.70
CA HIS A 414 -2.10 -14.53 -23.11
C HIS A 414 -3.60 -14.24 -23.24
N VAL A 415 -3.96 -12.95 -23.17
CA VAL A 415 -5.36 -12.50 -23.23
C VAL A 415 -6.00 -12.89 -24.56
N GLY A 416 -6.71 -14.02 -24.55
CA GLY A 416 -7.44 -14.58 -25.68
C GLY A 416 -8.74 -13.83 -25.98
N LYS A 417 -9.41 -14.26 -27.06
CA LYS A 417 -10.69 -13.68 -27.49
C LYS A 417 -11.74 -13.71 -26.38
N GLU A 418 -11.90 -14.85 -25.72
CA GLU A 418 -12.89 -15.02 -24.64
C GLU A 418 -12.72 -14.00 -23.51
N MET A 419 -11.50 -13.79 -23.02
CA MET A 419 -11.24 -12.82 -21.96
C MET A 419 -11.51 -11.38 -22.42
N LYS A 420 -11.21 -11.05 -23.68
CA LYS A 420 -11.56 -9.73 -24.27
C LYS A 420 -13.07 -9.55 -24.37
N ASP A 421 -13.78 -10.56 -24.83
CA ASP A 421 -15.23 -10.55 -24.97
C ASP A 421 -15.90 -10.42 -23.59
N ASN A 422 -15.39 -11.12 -22.56
CA ASN A 422 -15.85 -10.98 -21.18
C ASN A 422 -15.63 -9.56 -20.63
N VAL A 423 -14.47 -8.95 -20.89
CA VAL A 423 -14.19 -7.55 -20.48
C VAL A 423 -15.12 -6.58 -21.20
N ALA A 424 -15.29 -6.74 -22.51
CA ALA A 424 -16.17 -5.90 -23.32
C ALA A 424 -17.62 -6.00 -22.82
N SER A 425 -18.13 -7.21 -22.63
CA SER A 425 -19.49 -7.46 -22.16
C SER A 425 -19.78 -6.86 -20.77
N VAL A 426 -18.78 -6.72 -19.91
CA VAL A 426 -18.97 -6.22 -18.54
C VAL A 426 -18.70 -4.72 -18.41
N LEU A 427 -17.75 -4.18 -19.17
CA LEU A 427 -17.23 -2.82 -18.97
C LEU A 427 -17.45 -1.86 -20.14
N ILE A 428 -17.80 -2.36 -21.33
CA ILE A 428 -17.88 -1.57 -22.57
C ILE A 428 -19.30 -1.64 -23.15
N ASP A 429 -19.80 -2.83 -23.37
CA ASP A 429 -21.04 -3.06 -24.11
C ASP A 429 -22.25 -2.80 -23.19
N PRO A 430 -23.15 -1.88 -23.57
CA PRO A 430 -24.36 -1.64 -22.81
C PRO A 430 -25.33 -2.82 -22.97
N ILE A 431 -26.03 -3.17 -21.89
CA ILE A 431 -27.17 -4.08 -21.96
C ILE A 431 -28.34 -3.30 -22.57
N PRO A 432 -28.89 -3.71 -23.74
CA PRO A 432 -30.03 -3.04 -24.34
C PRO A 432 -31.22 -3.07 -23.38
N ILE A 433 -31.95 -1.94 -23.32
CA ILE A 433 -33.15 -1.77 -22.49
C ILE A 433 -34.39 -2.02 -23.33
#